data_AF-A0A2E8DBN4-F1
#
_entry.id   AF-A0A2E8DBN4-F1
#
_cell.length_a   1.000
_cell.length_b   1.000
_cell.length_c   1.000
_cell.angle_alpha   90.00
_cell.angle_beta   90.00
_cell.angle_gamma   90.00
#
_symmetry.space_group_name_H-M   'P 1'
#
loop_
_entity.id
_entity.type
_entity.pdbx_description
1 polymer ?
#
loop_
_entity_poly.entity_id
_entity_poly.type
_entity_poly.pdbx_seq_one_letter_code
_entity_poly.pdbx_strand_id
1 'polypeptide(L)'
;MHAVRCLIIAVGIVAIVPTAHGQAPQPNLPQEQGQWRRIDQSQYVGSETCAECHEDHYSDWKNTLHAKMIQPAVAEGPHPTILADFGQNSPHRNFALKDVKWVIGSRWKQRFIGEINGEEVVFPAQWSVKEKTWQSYGGRSDWWYPHHKDWKHRSNFKLCAGCHSTGADRYTQRWTENNIACERCHGPGKTHADEPLADNIVNPSRLSRDRSMDICLSCHLAGKPAGTEYAWAVGYEPGMELSKFWKGFEPEKHKQTAEFWHNGTAHKNRVQGNTFLQSAMHDAGLQCTDCHNPHGSRHRSMTIKSADTNALCLTCHAPGKPAGLEYQTVTQHTHHALTSVGSRCIECHMPKTGKNSVPGESRNHTFDFISPAATIKSGVPNSCNGCHGDKTAKWALSELGNWSEREEK
;
A
#
# COMPACT_ATOMS: atom_id res chain seq x y z
N MET A 1 -62.86 37.35 -35.81
CA MET A 1 -62.26 37.56 -34.47
C MET A 1 -61.62 36.26 -34.01
N HIS A 2 -60.37 36.00 -34.36
CA HIS A 2 -59.54 34.95 -33.75
C HIS A 2 -58.10 35.47 -33.77
N ALA A 3 -57.58 35.84 -32.59
CA ALA A 3 -56.25 36.40 -32.44
C ALA A 3 -55.22 35.28 -32.41
N VAL A 4 -54.30 35.27 -33.37
CA VAL A 4 -53.12 34.40 -33.39
C VAL A 4 -52.10 35.00 -32.41
N ARG A 5 -51.84 34.30 -31.30
CA ARG A 5 -50.74 34.62 -30.39
C ARG A 5 -49.43 34.06 -30.98
N CYS A 6 -48.54 34.96 -31.41
CA CYS A 6 -47.13 34.62 -31.67
C CYS A 6 -46.45 34.23 -30.35
N LEU A 7 -45.99 32.98 -30.24
CA LEU A 7 -45.11 32.52 -29.18
C LEU A 7 -43.67 32.79 -29.63
N ILE A 8 -43.00 33.76 -29.01
CA ILE A 8 -41.57 34.02 -29.20
C ILE A 8 -40.82 32.95 -28.38
N ILE A 9 -40.17 32.01 -29.05
CA ILE A 9 -39.24 31.06 -28.42
C ILE A 9 -37.90 31.79 -28.26
N ALA A 10 -37.61 32.23 -27.04
CA ALA A 10 -36.28 32.73 -26.67
C ALA A 10 -35.32 31.53 -26.55
N VAL A 11 -34.47 31.34 -27.56
CA VAL A 11 -33.35 30.39 -27.49
C VAL A 11 -32.27 31.03 -26.62
N GLY A 12 -32.25 30.69 -25.33
CA GLY A 12 -31.16 31.04 -24.43
C GLY A 12 -29.91 30.25 -24.83
N ILE A 13 -28.95 30.93 -25.47
CA ILE A 13 -27.61 30.40 -25.69
C ILE A 13 -26.93 30.34 -24.31
N VAL A 14 -26.87 29.14 -23.72
CA VAL A 14 -26.01 28.89 -22.56
C VAL A 14 -24.58 28.85 -23.09
N ALA A 15 -23.87 29.97 -22.92
CA ALA A 15 -22.43 30.00 -23.13
C ALA A 15 -21.78 29.08 -22.08
N ILE A 16 -21.33 27.90 -22.52
CA ILE A 16 -20.46 27.04 -21.73
C ILE A 16 -19.11 27.75 -21.66
N VAL A 17 -18.89 28.52 -20.58
CA VAL A 17 -17.57 29.02 -20.24
C VAL A 17 -16.75 27.81 -19.79
N PRO A 18 -15.66 27.44 -20.46
CA PRO A 18 -14.79 26.38 -19.96
C PRO A 18 -14.19 26.89 -18.65
N THR A 19 -14.52 26.25 -17.54
CA THR A 19 -13.77 26.42 -16.31
C THR A 19 -12.39 25.81 -16.55
N ALA A 20 -11.42 26.66 -16.87
CA ALA A 20 -10.03 26.30 -16.84
C ALA A 20 -9.71 25.86 -15.40
N HIS A 21 -9.68 24.55 -15.19
CA HIS A 21 -9.13 23.98 -13.98
C HIS A 21 -7.64 24.33 -14.00
N GLY A 22 -7.24 25.32 -13.21
CA GLY A 22 -5.85 25.69 -13.05
C GLY A 22 -5.06 24.46 -12.65
N GLN A 23 -4.25 23.95 -13.57
CA GLN A 23 -3.23 22.97 -13.22
C GLN A 23 -2.30 23.63 -12.21
N ALA A 24 -2.11 23.00 -11.05
CA ALA A 24 -1.00 23.36 -10.18
C ALA A 24 0.29 23.42 -11.03
N PRO A 25 1.16 24.42 -10.84
CA PRO A 25 2.37 24.56 -11.65
C PRO A 25 3.14 23.24 -11.62
N GLN A 26 3.28 22.60 -12.78
CA GLN A 26 4.10 21.40 -12.93
C GLN A 26 5.56 21.83 -12.70
N PRO A 27 6.26 21.32 -11.67
CA PRO A 27 7.67 21.56 -11.53
C PRO A 27 8.38 21.04 -12.78
N ASN A 28 9.34 21.81 -13.30
CA ASN A 28 10.20 21.36 -14.40
C ASN A 28 10.79 19.97 -14.08
N LEU A 29 10.73 19.07 -15.06
CA LEU A 29 11.29 17.72 -15.03
C LEU A 29 12.74 17.71 -14.48
N PRO A 30 13.05 16.96 -13.40
CA PRO A 30 14.40 16.90 -12.87
C PRO A 30 15.20 15.78 -13.53
N GLN A 31 15.60 16.00 -14.79
CA GLN A 31 16.80 15.37 -15.34
C GLN A 31 17.66 16.44 -16.03
N GLU A 32 17.88 17.57 -15.37
CA GLU A 32 19.11 18.31 -15.63
C GLU A 32 20.25 17.52 -14.97
N GLN A 33 20.96 16.72 -15.77
CA GLN A 33 22.31 16.23 -15.47
C GLN A 33 22.48 15.47 -14.14
N GLY A 34 21.64 14.47 -13.86
CA GLY A 34 21.91 13.50 -12.79
C GLY A 34 21.76 14.03 -11.36
N GLN A 35 21.16 15.20 -11.16
CA GLN A 35 20.85 15.72 -9.82
C GLN A 35 19.34 15.69 -9.55
N TRP A 36 18.95 15.01 -8.47
CA TRP A 36 17.55 15.00 -7.99
C TRP A 36 17.33 16.28 -7.19
N ARG A 37 16.12 16.85 -7.20
CA ARG A 37 15.79 18.03 -6.39
C ARG A 37 16.13 17.75 -4.92
N ARG A 38 16.82 18.68 -4.28
CA ARG A 38 17.09 18.63 -2.84
C ARG A 38 15.79 18.85 -2.07
N ILE A 39 15.53 18.00 -1.08
CA ILE A 39 14.42 18.20 -0.14
C ILE A 39 14.86 19.24 0.89
N ASP A 40 14.21 20.40 0.88
CA ASP A 40 14.46 21.45 1.85
C ASP A 40 13.75 21.16 3.16
N GLN A 41 14.50 20.67 4.15
CA GLN A 41 13.99 20.34 5.48
C GLN A 41 13.33 21.54 6.18
N SER A 42 13.71 22.78 5.85
CA SER A 42 13.14 23.97 6.48
C SER A 42 11.67 24.21 6.12
N GLN A 43 11.18 23.56 5.07
CA GLN A 43 9.80 23.66 4.61
C GLN A 43 8.87 22.61 5.24
N TYR A 44 9.42 21.68 6.02
CA TYR A 44 8.66 20.66 6.74
C TYR A 44 8.47 21.10 8.20
N VAL A 45 7.21 21.11 8.65
CA VAL A 45 6.85 21.56 10.00
C VAL A 45 6.51 20.42 10.96
N GLY A 46 6.42 19.19 10.44
CA GLY A 46 6.10 18.00 11.22
C GLY A 46 4.63 17.91 11.66
N SER A 47 4.22 16.69 11.96
CA SER A 47 2.82 16.34 12.22
C SER A 47 2.22 17.01 13.48
N GLU A 48 3.05 17.35 14.48
CA GLU A 48 2.59 18.06 15.67
C GLU A 48 2.03 19.46 15.33
N THR A 49 2.67 20.19 14.41
CA THR A 49 2.16 21.48 13.93
C THR A 49 0.80 21.33 13.27
N CYS A 50 0.60 20.23 12.51
CA CYS A 50 -0.69 19.94 11.88
C CYS A 50 -1.79 19.65 12.92
N ALA A 51 -1.44 19.09 14.08
CA ALA A 51 -2.40 18.74 15.14
C ALA A 51 -3.10 19.97 15.73
N GLU A 52 -2.46 21.15 15.69
CA GLU A 52 -3.01 22.40 16.22
C GLU A 52 -4.31 22.83 15.51
N CYS A 53 -4.47 22.47 14.23
CA CYS A 53 -5.66 22.78 13.43
C CYS A 53 -6.45 21.53 12.99
N HIS A 54 -5.81 20.35 12.94
CA HIS A 54 -6.38 19.10 12.42
C HIS A 54 -6.32 17.96 13.46
N GLU A 55 -6.74 18.26 14.69
CA GLU A 55 -6.67 17.34 15.83
C GLU A 55 -7.30 15.96 15.55
N ASP A 56 -8.48 15.92 14.91
CA ASP A 56 -9.18 14.67 14.61
C ASP A 56 -8.36 13.76 13.67
N HIS A 57 -7.85 14.33 12.58
CA HIS A 57 -7.01 13.59 11.63
C HIS A 57 -5.69 13.16 12.26
N TYR A 58 -5.07 14.02 13.06
CA TYR A 58 -3.82 13.67 13.76
C TYR A 58 -4.05 12.54 14.77
N SER A 59 -5.13 12.60 15.55
CA SER A 59 -5.46 11.61 16.58
C SER A 59 -5.74 10.23 16.00
N ASP A 60 -6.48 10.16 14.89
CA ASP A 60 -6.69 8.91 14.17
C ASP A 60 -5.40 8.41 13.52
N TRP A 61 -4.64 9.31 12.88
CA TRP A 61 -3.43 8.95 12.14
C TRP A 61 -2.35 8.38 13.05
N LYS A 62 -2.15 8.98 14.23
CA LYS A 62 -1.18 8.54 15.24
C LYS A 62 -1.39 7.10 15.67
N ASN A 63 -2.61 6.58 15.52
CA ASN A 63 -2.94 5.20 15.85
C ASN A 63 -2.71 4.19 14.72
N THR A 64 -2.44 4.67 13.50
CA THR A 64 -2.22 3.84 12.32
C THR A 64 -0.85 3.15 12.31
N LEU A 65 -0.71 2.16 11.43
CA LEU A 65 0.60 1.56 11.13
C LEU A 65 1.50 2.46 10.27
N HIS A 66 0.96 3.53 9.66
CA HIS A 66 1.77 4.54 8.98
C HIS A 66 2.57 5.36 9.99
N ALA A 67 1.90 5.88 11.02
CA ALA A 67 2.56 6.59 12.11
C ALA A 67 3.54 5.72 12.91
N LYS A 68 3.25 4.41 13.01
CA LYS A 68 4.00 3.43 13.83
C LYS A 68 4.96 2.55 13.03
N MET A 69 5.33 2.95 11.81
CA MET A 69 6.15 2.10 10.92
C MET A 69 7.55 1.89 11.48
N ILE A 70 8.23 2.95 11.91
CA ILE A 70 9.49 2.89 12.65
C ILE A 70 9.26 3.51 14.03
N GLN A 71 9.66 2.81 15.08
CA GLN A 71 9.50 3.26 16.45
C GLN A 71 10.79 3.01 17.24
N PRO A 72 11.08 3.81 18.29
CA PRO A 72 12.18 3.51 19.21
C PRO A 72 12.07 2.10 19.75
N ALA A 73 13.20 1.44 20.00
CA ALA A 73 13.21 0.14 20.67
C ALA A 73 12.87 0.29 22.16
N VAL A 74 11.69 -0.17 22.54
CA VAL A 74 11.17 -0.13 23.91
C VAL A 74 10.70 -1.53 24.27
N ALA A 75 11.38 -2.17 25.22
CA ALA A 75 11.09 -3.54 25.63
C ALA A 75 10.14 -3.63 26.84
N GLU A 76 10.12 -2.60 27.68
CA GLU A 76 9.35 -2.58 28.93
C GLU A 76 8.53 -1.29 29.06
N GLY A 77 7.53 -1.30 29.94
CA GLY A 77 6.63 -0.16 30.18
C GLY A 77 5.24 -0.35 29.58
N PRO A 78 4.40 0.70 29.61
CA PRO A 78 2.98 0.60 29.22
C PRO A 78 2.75 0.42 27.71
N HIS A 79 3.74 0.78 26.88
CA HIS A 79 3.66 0.74 25.42
C HIS A 79 4.94 0.16 24.79
N PRO A 80 5.25 -1.13 25.01
CA PRO A 80 6.44 -1.74 24.42
C PRO A 80 6.30 -1.83 22.90
N THR A 81 7.39 -1.57 22.20
CA THR A 81 7.48 -1.66 20.73
C THR A 81 8.19 -2.93 20.28
N ILE A 82 8.95 -3.58 21.18
CA ILE A 82 9.58 -4.88 20.94
C ILE A 82 8.56 -5.99 21.20
N LEU A 83 8.19 -6.70 20.13
CA LEU A 83 7.39 -7.93 20.19
C LEU A 83 8.26 -9.18 20.12
N ALA A 84 9.50 -9.03 19.67
CA ALA A 84 10.43 -10.13 19.49
C ALA A 84 10.97 -10.65 20.82
N ASP A 85 11.00 -11.98 20.95
CA ASP A 85 11.59 -12.64 22.11
C ASP A 85 13.12 -12.64 21.97
N PHE A 86 13.79 -11.70 22.64
CA PHE A 86 15.25 -11.65 22.69
C PHE A 86 15.87 -12.73 23.58
N GLY A 87 15.08 -13.41 24.43
CA GLY A 87 15.50 -14.59 25.20
C GLY A 87 15.59 -15.85 24.35
N GLN A 88 14.83 -15.94 23.26
CA GLN A 88 14.93 -17.05 22.31
C GLN A 88 16.30 -17.06 21.62
N ASN A 89 17.04 -18.17 21.76
CA ASN A 89 18.27 -18.41 20.99
C ASN A 89 17.95 -18.58 19.50
N SER A 90 18.75 -17.98 18.63
CA SER A 90 18.59 -18.12 17.18
C SER A 90 19.93 -18.04 16.45
N PRO A 91 20.19 -18.95 15.48
CA PRO A 91 21.37 -18.85 14.62
C PRO A 91 21.30 -17.67 13.64
N HIS A 92 20.14 -17.02 13.52
CA HIS A 92 19.95 -15.88 12.62
C HIS A 92 20.25 -14.54 13.28
N ARG A 93 20.23 -14.47 14.60
CA ARG A 93 20.39 -13.24 15.38
C ARG A 93 21.79 -13.19 15.99
N ASN A 94 22.59 -12.22 15.57
CA ASN A 94 23.95 -11.96 16.04
C ASN A 94 24.09 -10.62 16.77
N PHE A 95 22.98 -10.07 17.26
CA PHE A 95 22.89 -8.81 18.00
C PHE A 95 22.01 -9.01 19.23
N ALA A 96 22.24 -8.19 20.26
CA ALA A 96 21.44 -8.12 21.46
C ALA A 96 20.43 -6.97 21.39
N LEU A 97 19.44 -6.98 22.28
CA LEU A 97 18.43 -5.92 22.36
C LEU A 97 19.05 -4.54 22.57
N LYS A 98 20.12 -4.44 23.40
CA LYS A 98 20.84 -3.19 23.66
C LYS A 98 21.48 -2.56 22.41
N ASP A 99 21.66 -3.36 21.35
CA ASP A 99 22.24 -2.90 20.08
C ASP A 99 21.16 -2.33 19.14
N VAL A 100 19.87 -2.49 19.48
CA VAL A 100 18.74 -2.05 18.68
C VAL A 100 18.35 -0.64 19.07
N LYS A 101 18.39 0.26 18.09
CA LYS A 101 17.93 1.64 18.20
C LYS A 101 16.45 1.78 17.80
N TRP A 102 16.09 1.17 16.67
CA TRP A 102 14.73 1.26 16.11
C TRP A 102 14.15 -0.10 15.72
N VAL A 103 12.83 -0.18 15.74
CA VAL A 103 12.04 -1.33 15.32
C VAL A 103 11.18 -0.94 14.13
N ILE A 104 11.24 -1.73 13.06
CA ILE A 104 10.43 -1.56 11.86
C ILE A 104 9.28 -2.58 11.86
N GLY A 105 8.05 -2.08 11.88
CA GLY A 105 6.83 -2.87 11.76
C GLY A 105 6.41 -3.60 13.04
N SER A 106 5.12 -3.94 13.09
CA SER A 106 4.48 -4.59 14.26
C SER A 106 3.42 -5.63 13.90
N ARG A 107 2.96 -5.71 12.65
CA ARG A 107 1.83 -6.57 12.24
C ARG A 107 2.22 -7.99 11.87
N TRP A 108 3.16 -8.14 10.94
CA TRP A 108 3.57 -9.45 10.40
C TRP A 108 4.95 -9.87 10.89
N LYS A 109 5.85 -8.90 10.93
CA LYS A 109 7.25 -9.09 11.35
C LYS A 109 7.82 -7.81 11.93
N GLN A 110 8.89 -7.98 12.68
CA GLN A 110 9.74 -6.89 13.13
C GLN A 110 11.13 -7.01 12.50
N ARG A 111 11.66 -5.89 12.01
CA ARG A 111 13.07 -5.75 11.67
C ARG A 111 13.70 -4.72 12.60
N PHE A 112 15.02 -4.74 12.68
CA PHE A 112 15.75 -3.99 13.68
C PHE A 112 16.82 -3.14 13.02
N ILE A 113 16.94 -1.90 13.46
CA ILE A 113 17.98 -0.97 13.05
C ILE A 113 18.84 -0.72 14.28
N GLY A 114 20.15 -0.84 14.11
CA GLY A 114 21.14 -0.38 15.08
C GLY A 114 22.17 0.51 14.41
N GLU A 115 23.25 0.79 15.13
CA GLU A 115 24.34 1.64 14.63
C GLU A 115 25.63 0.83 14.51
N ILE A 116 26.29 0.94 13.36
CA ILE A 116 27.63 0.38 13.13
C ILE A 116 28.49 1.48 12.53
N ASN A 117 29.64 1.76 13.16
CA ASN A 117 30.59 2.80 12.72
C ASN A 117 29.95 4.18 12.49
N GLY A 118 28.95 4.55 13.31
CA GLY A 118 28.23 5.83 13.20
C GLY A 118 27.14 5.87 12.13
N GLU A 119 26.87 4.76 11.44
CA GLU A 119 25.78 4.67 10.45
C GLU A 119 24.64 3.78 10.95
N GLU A 120 23.40 4.18 10.68
CA GLU A 120 22.24 3.33 10.93
C GLU A 120 22.15 2.20 9.90
N VAL A 121 22.11 0.97 10.38
CA VAL A 121 22.13 -0.24 9.56
C VAL A 121 21.00 -1.20 9.92
N VAL A 122 20.45 -1.87 8.91
CA VAL A 122 19.39 -2.86 9.12
C VAL A 122 19.99 -4.23 9.42
N PHE A 123 19.74 -4.72 10.64
CA PHE A 123 20.29 -5.97 11.17
C PHE A 123 19.84 -7.22 10.40
N PRO A 124 20.61 -8.33 10.44
CA PRO A 124 20.44 -9.48 9.54
C PRO A 124 19.37 -10.49 9.98
N ALA A 125 18.57 -10.15 11.00
CA ALA A 125 17.49 -10.98 11.49
C ALA A 125 16.17 -10.22 11.50
N GLN A 126 15.08 -10.95 11.35
CA GLN A 126 13.72 -10.44 11.55
C GLN A 126 12.96 -11.39 12.47
N TRP A 127 11.99 -10.86 13.20
CA TRP A 127 11.09 -11.65 14.03
C TRP A 127 9.77 -11.88 13.29
N SER A 128 9.32 -13.13 13.18
CA SER A 128 7.96 -13.45 12.70
C SER A 128 6.97 -13.30 13.85
N VAL A 129 6.02 -12.38 13.74
CA VAL A 129 4.99 -12.17 14.77
C VAL A 129 4.07 -13.38 14.87
N LYS A 130 3.71 -13.96 13.72
CA LYS A 130 2.81 -15.11 13.65
C LYS A 130 3.45 -16.38 14.22
N GLU A 131 4.66 -16.72 13.76
CA GLU A 131 5.34 -17.97 14.14
C GLU A 131 6.12 -17.85 15.45
N LYS A 132 6.22 -16.63 16.02
CA LYS A 132 6.99 -16.34 17.23
C LYS A 132 8.42 -16.91 17.17
N THR A 133 9.07 -16.68 16.03
CA THR A 133 10.42 -17.19 15.79
C THR A 133 11.27 -16.19 15.01
N TRP A 134 12.58 -16.22 15.30
CA TRP A 134 13.58 -15.49 14.55
C TRP A 134 13.82 -16.13 13.17
N GLN A 135 13.88 -15.29 12.15
CA GLN A 135 14.15 -15.67 10.77
C GLN A 135 15.33 -14.86 10.23
N SER A 136 16.07 -15.44 9.28
CA SER A 136 17.09 -14.68 8.56
C SER A 136 16.45 -13.53 7.78
N TYR A 137 17.07 -12.36 7.86
CA TYR A 137 16.82 -11.23 6.97
C TYR A 137 18.08 -10.93 6.15
N GLY A 138 18.29 -11.73 5.10
CA GLY A 138 19.38 -11.52 4.15
C GLY A 138 19.06 -10.50 3.04
N GLY A 139 17.79 -10.25 2.74
CA GLY A 139 17.40 -9.41 1.59
C GLY A 139 17.60 -10.07 0.22
N ARG A 140 17.96 -11.36 0.17
CA ARG A 140 18.39 -12.08 -1.06
C ARG A 140 17.42 -12.03 -2.24
N SER A 141 16.14 -11.82 -1.98
CA SER A 141 15.09 -11.71 -3.00
C SER A 141 14.93 -10.30 -3.57
N ASP A 142 15.60 -9.29 -2.99
CA ASP A 142 15.48 -7.91 -3.44
C ASP A 142 16.57 -7.58 -4.46
N TRP A 143 16.22 -6.79 -5.47
CA TRP A 143 17.10 -6.45 -6.59
C TRP A 143 18.38 -5.72 -6.16
N TRP A 144 18.35 -4.99 -5.04
CA TRP A 144 19.49 -4.25 -4.50
C TRP A 144 20.47 -5.15 -3.74
N TYR A 145 20.07 -6.38 -3.38
CA TYR A 145 20.89 -7.29 -2.57
C TYR A 145 22.31 -7.52 -3.11
N PRO A 146 22.54 -7.71 -4.42
CA PRO A 146 23.90 -7.89 -4.95
C PRO A 146 24.85 -6.74 -4.60
N HIS A 147 24.33 -5.53 -4.38
CA HIS A 147 25.07 -4.33 -4.00
C HIS A 147 25.26 -4.18 -2.48
N HIS A 148 24.53 -4.97 -1.67
CA HIS A 148 24.55 -4.89 -0.21
C HIS A 148 24.59 -6.27 0.46
N LYS A 149 25.51 -7.14 0.00
CA LYS A 149 25.68 -8.51 0.52
C LYS A 149 26.14 -8.53 1.97
N ASP A 150 26.99 -7.58 2.36
CA ASP A 150 27.38 -7.42 3.76
C ASP A 150 26.32 -6.63 4.50
N TRP A 151 25.67 -7.28 5.47
CA TRP A 151 24.61 -6.67 6.25
C TRP A 151 25.12 -5.49 7.09
N LYS A 152 26.41 -5.45 7.43
CA LYS A 152 27.03 -4.35 8.19
C LYS A 152 27.08 -3.04 7.42
N HIS A 153 26.83 -3.08 6.10
CA HIS A 153 26.80 -1.92 5.21
C HIS A 153 25.40 -1.72 4.59
N ARG A 154 24.35 -2.36 5.14
CA ARG A 154 22.97 -2.16 4.72
C ARG A 154 22.39 -0.91 5.37
N SER A 155 22.77 0.24 4.84
CA SER A 155 22.30 1.56 5.27
C SER A 155 20.76 1.62 5.35
N ASN A 156 20.25 1.98 6.54
CA ASN A 156 18.84 2.27 6.76
C ASN A 156 18.36 3.39 5.83
N PHE A 157 19.16 4.45 5.69
CA PHE A 157 18.81 5.59 4.86
C PHE A 157 18.65 5.20 3.38
N LYS A 158 19.64 4.52 2.81
CA LYS A 158 19.62 4.15 1.38
C LYS A 158 18.51 3.16 1.04
N LEU A 159 18.23 2.21 1.96
CA LEU A 159 17.35 1.08 1.66
C LEU A 159 15.91 1.24 2.18
N CYS A 160 15.67 2.05 3.21
CA CYS A 160 14.40 2.08 3.92
C CYS A 160 13.81 3.49 4.09
N ALA A 161 14.64 4.53 4.29
CA ALA A 161 14.16 5.85 4.68
C ALA A 161 13.11 6.42 3.73
N GLY A 162 13.31 6.37 2.41
CA GLY A 162 12.33 6.98 1.50
C GLY A 162 10.95 6.33 1.47
N CYS A 163 10.76 5.15 2.07
CA CYS A 163 9.45 4.54 2.25
C CYS A 163 8.97 4.53 3.70
N HIS A 164 9.83 4.79 4.68
CA HIS A 164 9.54 4.68 6.12
C HIS A 164 9.80 5.97 6.92
N SER A 165 10.07 7.08 6.23
CA SER A 165 10.31 8.40 6.82
C SER A 165 9.66 9.50 5.98
N THR A 166 9.57 10.70 6.57
CA THR A 166 9.00 11.89 5.96
C THR A 166 10.09 12.93 5.73
N GLY A 167 10.10 13.56 4.56
CA GLY A 167 11.13 14.53 4.19
C GLY A 167 12.54 13.93 4.05
N ALA A 168 12.71 12.72 3.50
CA ALA A 168 14.05 12.13 3.36
C ALA A 168 14.92 12.86 2.30
N ASP A 169 15.99 13.53 2.74
CA ASP A 169 16.96 14.20 1.87
C ASP A 169 18.22 13.35 1.64
N ARG A 170 18.45 12.89 0.41
CA ARG A 170 19.62 12.06 0.07
C ARG A 170 20.95 12.75 0.29
N TYR A 171 21.01 14.08 0.20
CA TYR A 171 22.26 14.83 0.26
C TYR A 171 22.77 14.96 1.68
N THR A 172 21.86 15.18 2.63
CA THR A 172 22.17 15.26 4.06
C THR A 172 22.00 13.93 4.80
N GLN A 173 21.32 12.95 4.17
CA GLN A 173 20.90 11.69 4.78
C GLN A 173 20.07 11.89 6.05
N ARG A 174 19.20 12.91 6.03
CA ARG A 174 18.28 13.24 7.12
C ARG A 174 16.84 13.11 6.68
N TRP A 175 15.96 12.95 7.65
CA TRP A 175 14.51 12.99 7.50
C TRP A 175 13.93 13.92 8.57
N THR A 176 12.74 14.46 8.31
CA THR A 176 12.02 15.29 9.27
C THR A 176 11.35 14.44 10.35
N GLU A 177 10.66 13.38 9.95
CA GLU A 177 10.04 12.43 10.88
C GLU A 177 10.39 10.99 10.49
N ASN A 178 10.62 10.15 11.51
CA ASN A 178 10.97 8.73 11.33
C ASN A 178 9.71 7.84 11.23
N ASN A 179 8.75 8.25 10.40
CA ASN A 179 7.46 7.59 10.19
C ASN A 179 6.85 8.02 8.83
N ILE A 180 5.63 7.57 8.55
CA ILE A 180 4.83 8.06 7.43
C ILE A 180 3.84 9.11 7.96
N ALA A 181 4.31 10.35 8.00
CA ALA A 181 3.64 11.52 8.56
C ALA A 181 2.82 12.31 7.53
N CYS A 182 2.11 13.34 8.00
CA CYS A 182 1.22 14.19 7.20
C CYS A 182 1.89 14.64 5.90
N GLU A 183 3.09 15.21 6.01
CA GLU A 183 3.83 15.81 4.91
C GLU A 183 4.40 14.77 3.92
N ARG A 184 4.34 13.46 4.25
CA ARG A 184 4.67 12.40 3.29
C ARG A 184 3.62 12.27 2.18
N CYS A 185 2.36 12.63 2.49
CA CYS A 185 1.25 12.61 1.55
C CYS A 185 0.82 14.02 1.11
N HIS A 186 1.03 15.02 1.96
CA HIS A 186 0.59 16.40 1.73
C HIS A 186 1.72 17.35 1.26
N GLY A 187 2.96 16.86 1.20
CA GLY A 187 4.12 17.68 0.86
C GLY A 187 4.56 18.61 2.01
N PRO A 188 5.56 19.46 1.79
CA PRO A 188 6.06 20.40 2.80
C PRO A 188 4.95 21.36 3.26
N GLY A 189 4.71 21.44 4.57
CA GLY A 189 3.57 22.12 5.16
C GLY A 189 3.82 23.56 5.61
N LYS A 190 5.07 24.06 5.57
CA LYS A 190 5.41 25.36 6.16
C LYS A 190 4.54 26.52 5.68
N THR A 191 4.42 26.71 4.36
CA THR A 191 3.62 27.80 3.79
C THR A 191 2.15 27.72 4.23
N HIS A 192 1.61 26.50 4.34
CA HIS A 192 0.24 26.27 4.77
C HIS A 192 0.05 26.50 6.26
N ALA A 193 1.01 26.11 7.10
CA ALA A 193 0.97 26.34 8.53
C ALA A 193 1.07 27.85 8.86
N ASP A 194 1.91 28.59 8.12
CA ASP A 194 2.04 30.04 8.28
C ASP A 194 0.79 30.78 7.75
N GLU A 195 0.23 30.33 6.62
CA GLU A 195 -0.95 30.91 5.97
C GLU A 195 -1.90 29.81 5.46
N PRO A 196 -2.96 29.44 6.22
CA PRO A 196 -3.82 28.28 5.90
C PRO A 196 -4.74 28.47 4.69
N LEU A 197 -4.16 28.40 3.48
CA LEU A 197 -4.88 28.47 2.22
C LEU A 197 -5.08 27.06 1.64
N ALA A 198 -6.17 26.87 0.93
CA ALA A 198 -6.53 25.54 0.43
C ALA A 198 -5.63 25.04 -0.71
N ASP A 199 -4.89 25.95 -1.37
CA ASP A 199 -4.11 25.67 -2.58
C ASP A 199 -2.58 25.70 -2.34
N ASN A 200 -2.13 26.00 -1.12
CA ASN A 200 -0.70 26.00 -0.76
C ASN A 200 -0.24 24.75 0.01
N ILE A 201 -1.06 23.70 -0.01
CA ILE A 201 -0.74 22.36 0.47
C ILE A 201 -1.29 21.32 -0.51
N VAL A 202 -0.60 20.18 -0.68
CA VAL A 202 -1.14 19.11 -1.54
C VAL A 202 -2.35 18.50 -0.86
N ASN A 203 -3.50 18.55 -1.52
CA ASN A 203 -4.67 17.78 -1.13
C ASN A 203 -4.91 16.66 -2.16
N PRO A 204 -4.70 15.38 -1.81
CA PRO A 204 -4.87 14.27 -2.74
C PRO A 204 -6.23 14.25 -3.45
N SER A 205 -7.31 14.66 -2.77
CA SER A 205 -8.66 14.72 -3.37
C SER A 205 -8.84 15.77 -4.46
N ARG A 206 -7.93 16.75 -4.56
CA ARG A 206 -7.92 17.80 -5.58
C ARG A 206 -6.95 17.51 -6.72
N LEU A 207 -6.16 16.44 -6.62
CA LEU A 207 -5.25 16.02 -7.68
C LEU A 207 -6.00 15.22 -8.74
N SER A 208 -5.42 15.17 -9.96
CA SER A 208 -5.82 14.15 -10.93
C SER A 208 -5.66 12.76 -10.32
N ARG A 209 -6.48 11.81 -10.76
CA ARG A 209 -6.47 10.42 -10.31
C ARG A 209 -5.07 9.82 -10.18
N ASP A 210 -4.26 9.95 -11.24
CA ASP A 210 -2.92 9.37 -11.30
C ASP A 210 -1.96 10.01 -10.30
N ARG A 211 -1.97 11.34 -10.18
CA ARG A 211 -1.16 12.06 -9.18
C ARG A 211 -1.55 11.74 -7.74
N SER A 212 -2.84 11.51 -7.47
CA SER A 212 -3.29 11.06 -6.15
C SER A 212 -2.83 9.61 -5.86
N MET A 213 -2.88 8.73 -6.86
CA MET A 213 -2.41 7.34 -6.74
C MET A 213 -0.89 7.26 -6.54
N ASP A 214 -0.13 8.09 -7.27
CA ASP A 214 1.34 8.18 -7.19
C ASP A 214 1.85 8.36 -5.75
N ILE A 215 1.09 9.07 -4.89
CA ILE A 215 1.41 9.23 -3.47
C ILE A 215 1.49 7.88 -2.76
N CYS A 216 0.48 7.02 -2.92
CA CYS A 216 0.45 5.69 -2.33
C CYS A 216 1.49 4.77 -2.99
N LEU A 217 1.60 4.85 -4.32
CA LEU A 217 2.49 4.01 -5.12
C LEU A 217 3.97 4.29 -4.85
N SER A 218 4.33 5.48 -4.36
CA SER A 218 5.71 5.81 -3.95
C SER A 218 6.30 4.82 -2.93
N CYS A 219 5.44 4.14 -2.17
CA CYS A 219 5.82 3.11 -1.20
C CYS A 219 5.21 1.74 -1.51
N HIS A 220 3.95 1.69 -1.96
CA HIS A 220 3.19 0.44 -2.15
C HIS A 220 3.34 -0.20 -3.55
N LEU A 221 4.25 0.33 -4.37
CA LEU A 221 4.64 -0.23 -5.67
C LEU A 221 6.06 -0.82 -5.57
N ALA A 222 6.18 -2.14 -5.72
CA ALA A 222 7.50 -2.75 -5.90
C ALA A 222 8.07 -2.27 -7.24
N GLY A 223 9.35 -1.91 -7.22
CA GLY A 223 10.02 -1.33 -8.37
C GLY A 223 11.48 -1.01 -8.05
N LYS A 224 12.07 -0.24 -8.95
CA LYS A 224 13.41 0.31 -8.79
C LYS A 224 13.50 1.71 -9.38
N PRO A 225 14.39 2.57 -8.85
CA PRO A 225 14.66 3.85 -9.46
C PRO A 225 15.65 3.69 -10.63
N ALA A 226 15.77 4.72 -11.46
CA ALA A 226 16.76 4.75 -12.54
C ALA A 226 18.14 5.21 -12.01
N GLY A 227 19.18 4.40 -12.23
CA GLY A 227 20.58 4.83 -12.10
C GLY A 227 21.03 5.25 -10.69
N THR A 228 20.47 4.68 -9.62
CA THR A 228 20.81 5.06 -8.25
C THR A 228 20.85 3.88 -7.28
N GLU A 229 21.62 4.00 -6.20
CA GLU A 229 21.81 2.97 -5.16
C GLU A 229 20.67 2.94 -4.11
N TYR A 230 19.77 3.90 -4.16
CA TYR A 230 18.65 4.00 -3.22
C TYR A 230 17.52 3.05 -3.60
N ALA A 231 16.85 2.46 -2.62
CA ALA A 231 15.73 1.53 -2.84
C ALA A 231 14.34 2.21 -2.78
N TRP A 232 14.28 3.50 -3.13
CA TRP A 232 13.07 4.34 -3.08
C TRP A 232 13.10 5.45 -4.15
N ALA A 233 11.97 6.13 -4.36
CA ALA A 233 11.76 7.19 -5.34
C ALA A 233 12.46 8.50 -4.93
N VAL A 234 13.75 8.62 -5.20
CA VAL A 234 14.57 9.76 -4.75
C VAL A 234 14.11 11.07 -5.40
N GLY A 235 13.79 12.08 -4.58
CA GLY A 235 13.36 13.40 -5.06
C GLY A 235 11.88 13.50 -5.43
N TYR A 236 11.11 12.42 -5.28
CA TYR A 236 9.65 12.47 -5.45
C TYR A 236 8.98 13.23 -4.29
N GLU A 237 8.09 14.17 -4.62
CA GLU A 237 7.19 14.84 -3.69
C GLU A 237 5.72 14.64 -4.12
N PRO A 238 4.76 14.64 -3.19
CA PRO A 238 3.34 14.51 -3.53
C PRO A 238 2.88 15.49 -4.61
N GLY A 239 2.07 15.01 -5.56
CA GLY A 239 1.62 15.80 -6.71
C GLY A 239 2.54 15.73 -7.93
N MET A 240 3.77 15.22 -7.79
CA MET A 240 4.63 14.92 -8.94
C MET A 240 4.23 13.62 -9.64
N GLU A 241 4.71 13.43 -10.86
CA GLU A 241 4.55 12.17 -11.60
C GLU A 241 5.62 11.16 -11.13
N LEU A 242 5.18 10.07 -10.48
CA LEU A 242 6.06 9.08 -9.87
C LEU A 242 6.96 8.36 -10.88
N SER A 243 6.45 8.13 -12.10
CA SER A 243 7.14 7.38 -13.17
C SER A 243 8.53 7.96 -13.52
N LYS A 244 8.73 9.27 -13.26
CA LYS A 244 9.99 9.99 -13.46
C LYS A 244 11.08 9.61 -12.45
N PHE A 245 10.69 9.05 -11.31
CA PHE A 245 11.56 8.74 -10.18
C PHE A 245 11.62 7.23 -9.89
N TRP A 246 10.56 6.51 -10.22
CA TRP A 246 10.37 5.11 -9.82
C TRP A 246 9.67 4.31 -10.92
N LYS A 247 10.31 3.23 -11.35
CA LYS A 247 9.72 2.29 -12.30
C LYS A 247 9.21 1.06 -11.54
N GLY A 248 7.89 0.87 -11.56
CA GLY A 248 7.25 -0.33 -11.03
C GLY A 248 7.71 -1.59 -11.77
N PHE A 249 7.77 -2.70 -11.06
CA PHE A 249 7.93 -4.01 -11.70
C PHE A 249 6.60 -4.45 -12.31
N GLU A 250 6.68 -5.05 -13.49
CA GLU A 250 5.54 -5.63 -14.19
C GLU A 250 5.62 -7.15 -14.09
N PRO A 251 4.50 -7.86 -13.92
CA PRO A 251 4.50 -9.31 -14.00
C PRO A 251 4.88 -9.80 -15.39
N GLU A 252 5.78 -10.78 -15.44
CA GLU A 252 6.14 -11.45 -16.69
C GLU A 252 5.16 -12.59 -16.98
N LYS A 253 4.59 -12.62 -18.19
CA LYS A 253 3.62 -13.64 -18.58
C LYS A 253 4.22 -15.05 -18.44
N HIS A 254 3.54 -15.93 -17.70
CA HIS A 254 3.93 -17.33 -17.46
C HIS A 254 5.24 -17.55 -16.70
N LYS A 255 5.79 -16.50 -16.05
CA LYS A 255 7.03 -16.62 -15.29
C LYS A 255 6.81 -16.13 -13.86
N GLN A 256 7.18 -16.96 -12.89
CA GLN A 256 7.21 -16.55 -11.50
C GLN A 256 8.49 -15.75 -11.22
N THR A 257 8.32 -14.60 -10.57
CA THR A 257 9.41 -13.74 -10.10
C THR A 257 9.43 -13.71 -8.56
N ALA A 258 10.31 -12.91 -7.95
CA ALA A 258 10.27 -12.70 -6.52
C ALA A 258 8.99 -11.98 -6.08
N GLU A 259 8.47 -11.07 -6.91
CA GLU A 259 7.30 -10.24 -6.65
C GLU A 259 5.98 -10.89 -7.03
N PHE A 260 5.95 -11.62 -8.15
CA PHE A 260 4.72 -12.10 -8.78
C PHE A 260 4.75 -13.59 -9.03
N TRP A 261 3.59 -14.22 -8.86
CA TRP A 261 3.36 -15.56 -9.38
C TRP A 261 3.21 -15.51 -10.90
N HIS A 262 3.28 -16.68 -11.55
CA HIS A 262 3.18 -16.82 -13.01
C HIS A 262 1.88 -16.26 -13.64
N ASN A 263 0.83 -16.03 -12.82
CA ASN A 263 -0.45 -15.46 -13.25
C ASN A 263 -0.56 -13.96 -12.91
N GLY A 264 0.54 -13.32 -12.49
CA GLY A 264 0.58 -11.91 -12.15
C GLY A 264 0.09 -11.54 -10.76
N THR A 265 -0.39 -12.51 -9.97
CA THR A 265 -0.81 -12.26 -8.58
C THR A 265 0.38 -12.08 -7.64
N ALA A 266 0.16 -11.45 -6.50
CA ALA A 266 1.21 -11.16 -5.53
C ALA A 266 1.88 -12.44 -5.00
N HIS A 267 3.20 -12.59 -5.21
CA HIS A 267 4.02 -13.63 -4.58
C HIS A 267 4.71 -13.12 -3.30
N LYS A 268 4.97 -11.81 -3.21
CA LYS A 268 5.49 -11.15 -2.00
C LYS A 268 4.67 -9.93 -1.59
N ASN A 269 4.87 -9.42 -0.38
CA ASN A 269 4.28 -8.15 0.08
C ASN A 269 4.87 -6.91 -0.62
N ARG A 270 4.21 -5.75 -0.54
CA ARG A 270 4.62 -4.48 -1.18
C ARG A 270 4.49 -4.52 -2.71
N VAL A 271 3.50 -5.27 -3.21
CA VAL A 271 3.09 -5.30 -4.62
C VAL A 271 1.61 -4.97 -4.79
N GLN A 272 0.96 -4.43 -3.74
CA GLN A 272 -0.45 -4.08 -3.76
C GLN A 272 -0.73 -3.06 -4.87
N GLY A 273 0.14 -2.05 -5.04
CA GLY A 273 0.05 -1.12 -6.16
C GLY A 273 0.17 -1.82 -7.50
N ASN A 274 1.17 -2.70 -7.67
CA ASN A 274 1.39 -3.41 -8.94
C ASN A 274 0.19 -4.28 -9.32
N THR A 275 -0.38 -4.98 -8.35
CA THR A 275 -1.54 -5.86 -8.57
C THR A 275 -2.87 -5.10 -8.69
N PHE A 276 -2.98 -3.92 -8.06
CA PHE A 276 -4.12 -3.03 -8.23
C PHE A 276 -4.16 -2.41 -9.63
N LEU A 277 -3.03 -1.93 -10.15
CA LEU A 277 -2.94 -1.27 -11.45
C LEU A 277 -3.34 -2.16 -12.64
N GLN A 278 -3.35 -3.48 -12.46
CA GLN A 278 -3.80 -4.47 -13.46
C GLN A 278 -5.23 -4.96 -13.22
N SER A 279 -5.95 -4.41 -12.25
CA SER A 279 -7.27 -4.90 -11.84
C SER A 279 -8.40 -4.18 -12.56
N ALA A 280 -9.54 -4.88 -12.71
CA ALA A 280 -10.78 -4.28 -13.19
C ALA A 280 -11.25 -3.08 -12.33
N MET A 281 -10.91 -3.05 -11.04
CA MET A 281 -11.22 -1.92 -10.16
C MET A 281 -10.44 -0.67 -10.58
N HIS A 282 -9.16 -0.82 -10.90
CA HIS A 282 -8.36 0.27 -11.42
C HIS A 282 -8.88 0.74 -12.79
N ASP A 283 -9.23 -0.19 -13.68
CA ASP A 283 -9.75 0.13 -15.01
C ASP A 283 -11.11 0.83 -14.94
N ALA A 284 -11.92 0.52 -13.93
CA ALA A 284 -13.18 1.20 -13.62
C ALA A 284 -12.99 2.58 -12.94
N GLY A 285 -11.75 3.04 -12.77
CA GLY A 285 -11.43 4.37 -12.26
C GLY A 285 -11.26 4.48 -10.74
N LEU A 286 -11.40 3.39 -9.99
CA LEU A 286 -11.22 3.43 -8.53
C LEU A 286 -9.76 3.76 -8.15
N GLN A 287 -9.60 4.28 -6.94
CA GLN A 287 -8.37 4.68 -6.29
C GLN A 287 -8.21 3.97 -4.94
N CYS A 288 -7.02 4.04 -4.36
CA CYS A 288 -6.77 3.47 -3.03
C CYS A 288 -7.73 4.03 -1.96
N THR A 289 -8.05 5.33 -2.05
CA THR A 289 -8.86 6.06 -1.07
C THR A 289 -10.35 5.75 -1.15
N ASP A 290 -10.82 5.12 -2.24
CA ASP A 290 -12.19 4.60 -2.32
C ASP A 290 -12.40 3.40 -1.38
N CYS A 291 -11.30 2.78 -0.94
CA CYS A 291 -11.31 1.63 -0.04
C CYS A 291 -10.63 1.92 1.30
N HIS A 292 -9.61 2.78 1.33
CA HIS A 292 -8.77 3.05 2.49
C HIS A 292 -8.84 4.51 2.96
N ASN A 293 -8.92 4.72 4.28
CA ASN A 293 -8.78 6.03 4.89
C ASN A 293 -7.33 6.23 5.39
N PRO A 294 -6.49 7.05 4.71
CA PRO A 294 -5.10 7.25 5.11
C PRO A 294 -4.93 7.95 6.46
N HIS A 295 -5.94 8.72 6.92
CA HIS A 295 -5.93 9.35 8.23
C HIS A 295 -6.27 8.36 9.36
N GLY A 296 -6.75 7.16 9.05
CA GLY A 296 -7.08 6.15 10.05
C GLY A 296 -8.54 5.74 10.01
N SER A 297 -8.82 4.56 10.58
CA SER A 297 -10.19 4.07 10.73
C SER A 297 -10.23 3.06 11.87
N ARG A 298 -11.41 2.86 12.47
CA ARG A 298 -11.67 1.74 13.38
C ARG A 298 -11.59 0.36 12.70
N HIS A 299 -11.48 0.31 11.37
CA HIS A 299 -11.46 -0.92 10.61
C HIS A 299 -10.03 -1.39 10.31
N ARG A 300 -9.86 -2.71 10.26
CA ARG A 300 -8.58 -3.34 9.99
C ARG A 300 -8.00 -2.90 8.64
N SER A 301 -6.70 -2.63 8.60
CA SER A 301 -6.00 -2.14 7.40
C SER A 301 -6.52 -0.79 6.90
N MET A 302 -7.08 0.03 7.80
CA MET A 302 -7.49 1.40 7.51
C MET A 302 -8.56 1.48 6.42
N THR A 303 -9.50 0.52 6.36
CA THR A 303 -10.55 0.55 5.34
C THR A 303 -11.69 1.49 5.73
N ILE A 304 -12.34 2.13 4.76
CA ILE A 304 -13.45 3.06 5.03
C ILE A 304 -14.70 2.36 5.58
N LYS A 305 -14.81 1.04 5.35
CA LYS A 305 -15.83 0.14 5.90
C LYS A 305 -15.17 -1.17 6.33
N SER A 306 -15.82 -1.94 7.20
CA SER A 306 -15.25 -3.19 7.72
C SER A 306 -14.99 -4.21 6.61
N ALA A 307 -13.71 -4.56 6.42
CA ALA A 307 -13.28 -5.66 5.55
C ALA A 307 -13.62 -7.05 6.13
N ASP A 308 -13.94 -7.15 7.42
CA ASP A 308 -14.39 -8.40 8.04
C ASP A 308 -15.89 -8.68 7.78
N THR A 309 -16.52 -7.81 6.98
CA THR A 309 -17.87 -7.94 6.43
C THR A 309 -17.83 -7.65 4.93
N ASN A 310 -18.96 -7.81 4.24
CA ASN A 310 -19.08 -7.44 2.82
C ASN A 310 -19.44 -5.96 2.60
N ALA A 311 -19.52 -5.15 3.66
CA ALA A 311 -20.03 -3.78 3.59
C ALA A 311 -19.22 -2.88 2.64
N LEU A 312 -17.90 -3.08 2.54
CA LEU A 312 -17.08 -2.35 1.59
C LEU A 312 -17.45 -2.71 0.15
N CYS A 313 -17.33 -3.98 -0.21
CA CYS A 313 -17.57 -4.50 -1.56
C CYS A 313 -19.01 -4.25 -2.03
N LEU A 314 -20.00 -4.52 -1.17
CA LEU A 314 -21.42 -4.33 -1.48
C LEU A 314 -21.85 -2.86 -1.58
N THR A 315 -20.95 -1.90 -1.35
CA THR A 315 -21.22 -0.50 -1.71
C THR A 315 -21.47 -0.37 -3.21
N CYS A 316 -20.73 -1.13 -4.02
CA CYS A 316 -20.84 -1.15 -5.48
C CYS A 316 -21.42 -2.47 -6.01
N HIS A 317 -21.07 -3.60 -5.37
CA HIS A 317 -21.43 -4.95 -5.81
C HIS A 317 -22.75 -5.48 -5.20
N ALA A 318 -23.64 -4.61 -4.71
CA ALA A 318 -24.94 -5.06 -4.19
C ALA A 318 -25.77 -5.74 -5.30
N PRO A 319 -26.65 -6.72 -4.95
CA PRO A 319 -27.58 -7.32 -5.89
C PRO A 319 -28.37 -6.26 -6.67
N GLY A 320 -28.49 -6.45 -7.99
CA GLY A 320 -29.21 -5.52 -8.87
C GLY A 320 -28.43 -4.26 -9.29
N LYS A 321 -27.18 -4.08 -8.86
CA LYS A 321 -26.27 -3.06 -9.42
C LYS A 321 -25.66 -3.55 -10.74
N PRO A 322 -25.22 -2.66 -11.65
CA PRO A 322 -24.56 -3.06 -12.90
C PRO A 322 -23.29 -3.90 -12.70
N ALA A 323 -22.51 -3.62 -11.64
CA ALA A 323 -21.38 -4.43 -11.20
C ALA A 323 -21.76 -5.39 -10.06
N GLY A 324 -23.06 -5.56 -9.80
CA GLY A 324 -23.59 -6.33 -8.68
C GLY A 324 -23.37 -7.83 -8.81
N LEU A 325 -23.69 -8.56 -7.74
CA LEU A 325 -23.84 -10.01 -7.83
C LEU A 325 -24.91 -10.35 -8.87
N GLU A 326 -24.60 -11.32 -9.73
CA GLU A 326 -25.62 -11.94 -10.61
C GLU A 326 -26.73 -12.58 -9.76
N TYR A 327 -26.35 -13.13 -8.60
CA TYR A 327 -27.26 -13.71 -7.63
C TYR A 327 -27.94 -12.66 -6.75
N GLN A 328 -29.15 -12.99 -6.30
CA GLN A 328 -29.91 -12.14 -5.38
C GLN A 328 -29.31 -12.11 -3.97
N THR A 329 -28.53 -13.12 -3.59
CA THR A 329 -27.96 -13.24 -2.23
C THR A 329 -26.49 -13.63 -2.25
N VAL A 330 -25.77 -13.22 -1.21
CA VAL A 330 -24.37 -13.62 -0.98
C VAL A 330 -24.24 -15.13 -0.86
N THR A 331 -25.16 -15.80 -0.17
CA THR A 331 -25.07 -17.26 0.07
C THR A 331 -25.25 -18.08 -1.19
N GLN A 332 -26.05 -17.60 -2.15
CA GLN A 332 -26.16 -18.24 -3.47
C GLN A 332 -24.84 -18.08 -4.24
N HIS A 333 -24.28 -16.87 -4.25
CA HIS A 333 -23.02 -16.62 -4.95
C HIS A 333 -21.83 -17.37 -4.35
N THR A 334 -21.72 -17.43 -3.02
CA THR A 334 -20.57 -18.02 -2.34
C THR A 334 -20.74 -19.50 -2.07
N HIS A 335 -21.96 -20.04 -2.10
CA HIS A 335 -22.32 -21.39 -1.62
C HIS A 335 -21.91 -21.66 -0.17
N HIS A 336 -21.75 -20.62 0.64
CA HIS A 336 -21.45 -20.72 2.06
C HIS A 336 -22.60 -20.15 2.89
N ALA A 337 -22.75 -20.60 4.14
CA ALA A 337 -23.66 -19.96 5.09
C ALA A 337 -23.27 -18.48 5.26
N LEU A 338 -24.26 -17.59 5.41
CA LEU A 338 -24.03 -16.14 5.43
C LEU A 338 -23.03 -15.70 6.51
N THR A 339 -23.05 -16.38 7.66
CA THR A 339 -22.18 -16.10 8.81
C THR A 339 -20.79 -16.74 8.68
N SER A 340 -20.56 -17.62 7.70
CA SER A 340 -19.27 -18.24 7.46
C SER A 340 -18.25 -17.22 6.92
N VAL A 341 -16.99 -17.41 7.28
CA VAL A 341 -15.87 -16.65 6.68
C VAL A 341 -15.82 -16.83 5.16
N GLY A 342 -16.27 -17.97 4.63
CA GLY A 342 -16.35 -18.25 3.19
C GLY A 342 -17.38 -17.36 2.46
N SER A 343 -18.30 -16.71 3.18
CA SER A 343 -19.22 -15.74 2.59
C SER A 343 -18.64 -14.33 2.49
N ARG A 344 -17.38 -14.11 2.90
CA ARG A 344 -16.73 -12.79 2.80
C ARG A 344 -16.06 -12.62 1.46
N CYS A 345 -16.41 -11.57 0.72
CA CYS A 345 -15.89 -11.30 -0.64
C CYS A 345 -14.35 -11.35 -0.69
N ILE A 346 -13.70 -10.76 0.31
CA ILE A 346 -12.23 -10.66 0.35
C ILE A 346 -11.52 -12.01 0.53
N GLU A 347 -12.19 -13.07 0.98
CA GLU A 347 -11.54 -14.37 1.13
C GLU A 347 -11.39 -15.09 -0.21
N CYS A 348 -12.32 -14.85 -1.15
CA CYS A 348 -12.28 -15.44 -2.48
C CYS A 348 -11.68 -14.49 -3.54
N HIS A 349 -11.93 -13.19 -3.43
CA HIS A 349 -11.47 -12.19 -4.42
C HIS A 349 -10.17 -11.50 -4.02
N MET A 350 -9.80 -11.51 -2.74
CA MET A 350 -8.50 -11.01 -2.27
C MET A 350 -7.75 -12.10 -1.50
N PRO A 351 -7.54 -13.28 -2.10
CA PRO A 351 -6.90 -14.40 -1.42
C PRO A 351 -5.47 -14.02 -1.01
N LYS A 352 -5.00 -14.64 0.07
CA LYS A 352 -3.66 -14.39 0.60
C LYS A 352 -2.62 -15.18 -0.18
N THR A 353 -2.18 -14.64 -1.31
CA THR A 353 -1.15 -15.26 -2.16
C THR A 353 0.27 -14.80 -1.82
N GLY A 354 0.40 -13.62 -1.21
CA GLY A 354 1.68 -12.96 -1.00
C GLY A 354 2.35 -13.37 0.31
N LYS A 355 3.65 -13.64 0.24
CA LYS A 355 4.52 -13.86 1.42
C LYS A 355 4.94 -12.54 2.06
N ASN A 356 4.92 -12.48 3.39
CA ASN A 356 5.59 -11.41 4.14
C ASN A 356 6.73 -11.97 5.03
N SER A 357 6.44 -12.36 6.26
CA SER A 357 7.34 -13.19 7.08
C SER A 357 7.15 -14.66 6.71
N VAL A 358 5.89 -15.07 6.57
CA VAL A 358 5.51 -16.40 6.12
C VAL A 358 4.59 -16.32 4.88
N PRO A 359 4.47 -17.42 4.11
CA PRO A 359 3.52 -17.47 3.00
C PRO A 359 2.08 -17.21 3.46
N GLY A 360 1.28 -16.57 2.61
CA GLY A 360 -0.15 -16.36 2.87
C GLY A 360 -0.48 -15.30 3.91
N GLU A 361 0.36 -14.27 4.07
CA GLU A 361 0.11 -13.15 4.98
C GLU A 361 -0.45 -11.90 4.29
N SER A 362 -0.10 -11.68 3.02
CA SER A 362 -0.52 -10.52 2.25
C SER A 362 -1.60 -10.87 1.23
N ARG A 363 -2.63 -10.02 1.15
CA ARG A 363 -3.76 -10.17 0.22
C ARG A 363 -3.42 -9.60 -1.15
N ASN A 364 -3.81 -10.33 -2.19
CA ASN A 364 -3.71 -9.89 -3.57
C ASN A 364 -4.74 -8.78 -3.86
N HIS A 365 -4.38 -7.79 -4.69
CA HIS A 365 -5.25 -6.66 -5.07
C HIS A 365 -5.64 -6.69 -6.55
N THR A 366 -5.59 -7.86 -7.22
CA THR A 366 -6.23 -8.00 -8.54
C THR A 366 -7.74 -8.13 -8.45
N PHE A 367 -8.27 -8.48 -7.27
CA PHE A 367 -9.69 -8.77 -6.99
C PHE A 367 -10.25 -10.00 -7.71
N ASP A 368 -9.40 -10.75 -8.42
CA ASP A 368 -9.82 -11.94 -9.14
C ASP A 368 -10.03 -13.14 -8.22
N PHE A 369 -11.02 -13.96 -8.57
CA PHE A 369 -11.12 -15.31 -8.05
C PHE A 369 -9.98 -16.17 -8.60
N ILE A 370 -9.15 -16.71 -7.71
CA ILE A 370 -8.07 -17.62 -8.11
C ILE A 370 -8.60 -19.05 -8.02
N SER A 371 -8.93 -19.63 -9.17
CA SER A 371 -9.42 -21.02 -9.25
C SER A 371 -8.39 -22.03 -8.73
N PRO A 372 -8.82 -23.12 -8.06
CA PRO A 372 -7.95 -24.26 -7.73
C PRO A 372 -7.23 -24.87 -8.94
N ALA A 373 -7.76 -24.71 -10.16
CA ALA A 373 -7.06 -25.09 -11.38
C ALA A 373 -5.72 -24.37 -11.56
N ALA A 374 -5.61 -23.10 -11.12
CA ALA A 374 -4.35 -22.35 -11.17
C ALA A 374 -3.29 -22.95 -10.22
N THR A 375 -3.71 -23.45 -9.05
CA THR A 375 -2.82 -24.17 -8.15
C THR A 375 -2.34 -25.49 -8.77
N ILE A 376 -3.25 -26.26 -9.38
CA ILE A 376 -2.91 -27.54 -10.02
C ILE A 376 -1.92 -27.33 -11.16
N LYS A 377 -2.12 -26.28 -11.96
CA LYS A 377 -1.28 -25.98 -13.12
C LYS A 377 0.13 -25.55 -12.71
N SER A 378 0.25 -24.75 -11.65
CA SER A 378 1.47 -23.96 -11.48
C SER A 378 1.69 -23.39 -10.08
N GLY A 379 0.96 -23.89 -9.08
CA GLY A 379 1.29 -23.73 -7.66
C GLY A 379 0.85 -22.43 -6.98
N VAL A 380 0.18 -21.50 -7.68
CA VAL A 380 -0.40 -20.30 -7.03
C VAL A 380 -1.40 -20.70 -5.94
N PRO A 381 -1.37 -20.10 -4.74
CA PRO A 381 -2.42 -20.28 -3.74
C PRO A 381 -3.80 -19.84 -4.26
N ASN A 382 -4.80 -20.72 -4.21
CA ASN A 382 -6.16 -20.44 -4.66
C ASN A 382 -7.09 -19.91 -3.55
N SER A 383 -8.28 -19.49 -3.97
CA SER A 383 -9.34 -18.92 -3.13
C SER A 383 -10.00 -19.91 -2.17
N CYS A 384 -9.84 -21.22 -2.34
CA CYS A 384 -10.53 -22.24 -1.55
C CYS A 384 -9.63 -22.83 -0.46
N ASN A 385 -8.41 -23.25 -0.81
CA ASN A 385 -7.53 -24.02 0.07
C ASN A 385 -6.93 -23.20 1.22
N GLY A 386 -7.12 -21.88 1.25
CA GLY A 386 -6.81 -21.05 2.42
C GLY A 386 -7.67 -21.38 3.64
N CYS A 387 -8.93 -21.78 3.43
CA CYS A 387 -9.84 -22.25 4.49
C CYS A 387 -9.94 -23.78 4.51
N HIS A 388 -9.86 -24.43 3.36
CA HIS A 388 -9.89 -25.89 3.20
C HIS A 388 -8.47 -26.47 3.11
N GLY A 389 -7.65 -26.19 4.11
CA GLY A 389 -6.22 -26.55 4.12
C GLY A 389 -5.94 -28.05 4.25
N ASP A 390 -6.92 -28.84 4.71
CA ASP A 390 -6.87 -30.30 4.78
C ASP A 390 -7.23 -30.98 3.45
N LYS A 391 -7.71 -30.20 2.47
CA LYS A 391 -8.14 -30.69 1.16
C LYS A 391 -7.14 -30.35 0.08
N THR A 392 -7.19 -31.11 -1.01
CA THR A 392 -6.36 -30.83 -2.20
C THR A 392 -7.02 -29.79 -3.11
N ALA A 393 -6.23 -29.15 -3.97
CA ALA A 393 -6.77 -28.29 -5.02
C ALA A 393 -7.65 -29.04 -6.02
N LYS A 394 -7.40 -30.34 -6.25
CA LYS A 394 -8.26 -31.21 -7.08
C LYS A 394 -9.63 -31.43 -6.46
N TRP A 395 -9.69 -31.62 -5.13
CA TRP A 395 -10.96 -31.67 -4.40
C TRP A 395 -11.73 -30.36 -4.56
N ALA A 396 -11.09 -29.22 -4.29
CA ALA A 396 -11.74 -27.92 -4.38
C ALA A 396 -12.24 -27.63 -5.81
N LEU A 397 -11.46 -28.01 -6.84
CA LEU A 397 -11.88 -27.90 -8.23
C LEU A 397 -13.11 -28.78 -8.53
N SER A 398 -13.17 -29.99 -7.98
CA SER A 398 -14.32 -30.88 -8.13
C SER A 398 -15.56 -30.34 -7.45
N GLU A 399 -15.44 -29.76 -6.25
CA GLU A 399 -16.58 -29.14 -5.55
C GLU A 399 -17.13 -27.95 -6.34
N LEU A 400 -16.26 -27.08 -6.86
CA LEU A 400 -16.68 -25.99 -7.75
C LEU A 400 -17.39 -26.51 -9.00
N GLY A 401 -16.96 -27.65 -9.55
CA GLY A 401 -17.62 -28.28 -10.69
C GLY A 401 -19.02 -28.83 -10.40
N ASN A 402 -19.36 -29.05 -9.12
CA ASN A 402 -20.68 -29.49 -8.68
C ASN A 402 -21.64 -28.33 -8.43
N TRP A 403 -21.15 -27.09 -8.41
CA TRP A 403 -22.02 -25.91 -8.37
C TRP A 403 -22.72 -25.87 -9.73
N SER A 404 -24.05 -25.90 -9.75
CA SER A 404 -24.89 -26.27 -10.90
C SER A 404 -24.82 -25.30 -12.09
N GLU A 405 -23.90 -24.34 -12.06
CA GLU A 405 -23.89 -23.15 -12.88
C GLU A 405 -22.44 -22.91 -13.32
N ARG A 406 -22.05 -23.52 -14.45
CA ARG A 406 -20.85 -23.06 -15.15
C ARG A 406 -21.18 -21.69 -15.74
N GLU A 407 -20.47 -20.66 -15.30
CA GLU A 407 -20.19 -19.53 -16.16
C GLU A 407 -19.37 -20.04 -17.36
N GLU A 408 -20.07 -20.43 -18.43
CA GLU A 408 -19.54 -20.21 -19.76
C GLU A 408 -19.52 -18.70 -19.98
N LYS A 409 -18.38 -18.07 -19.68
CA LYS A 409 -17.94 -16.81 -20.28
C LYS A 409 -16.44 -16.62 -20.14
#